data_AF-A0A9D2T678-F1
#
_entry.id   AF-A0A9D2T678-F1
#
_cell.length_a   1.000
_cell.length_b   1.000
_cell.length_c   1.000
_cell.angle_alpha   90.00
_cell.angle_beta   90.00
_cell.angle_gamma   90.00
#
_symmetry.space_group_name_H-M   'P 1'
#
loop_
_entity.id
_entity.type
_entity.pdbx_description
1 polymer ?
#
loop_
_entity_poly.entity_id
_entity_poly.type
_entity_poly.pdbx_seq_one_letter_code
_entity_poly.pdbx_strand_id
1 'polypeptide(L)'
;MKTQIAVRNLRLCTKDCLCLYVCPTGASDTENSVIDTEKCVGCGVCAKACPSGAISMVPLEYPPQQKKEEAVLAASFRLSENKARQEKIALQLAETAKTDGLYRLMTAAAKSIRLVNEDLLRESGYMLPQSGNTHRILREWTENPPTAGFPAEAAKQLLELLPDNDAGTEETEVTYRCSVCGHVFKVPAGEEPVCPVCRAAGDKLEKQNA
;
A
#
# COMPACT_ATOMS: atom_id res chain seq x y z
N MET A 1 28.00 1.21 8.38
CA MET A 1 26.75 1.96 8.15
C MET A 1 25.69 1.41 9.11
N LYS A 2 24.88 2.26 9.76
CA LYS A 2 23.81 1.79 10.66
C LYS A 2 22.64 1.24 9.82
N THR A 3 22.04 0.14 10.22
CA THR A 3 20.89 -0.48 9.52
C THR A 3 19.54 -0.18 10.19
N GLN A 4 19.58 0.30 11.42
CA GLN A 4 18.42 0.62 12.25
C GLN A 4 18.71 1.83 13.13
N ILE A 5 17.65 2.53 13.55
CA ILE A 5 17.70 3.68 14.45
C ILE A 5 16.68 3.49 15.58
N ALA A 6 16.92 4.17 16.70
CA ALA A 6 15.98 4.19 17.81
C ALA A 6 14.92 5.27 17.59
N VAL A 7 13.65 4.94 17.82
CA VAL A 7 12.52 5.89 17.82
C VAL A 7 11.79 5.82 19.15
N ARG A 8 11.29 6.96 19.63
CA ARG A 8 10.60 7.07 20.92
C ARG A 8 9.10 7.30 20.72
N ASN A 9 8.28 6.43 21.29
CA ASN A 9 6.83 6.61 21.40
C ASN A 9 6.51 7.50 22.60
N LEU A 10 6.11 8.74 22.33
CA LEU A 10 5.80 9.73 23.38
C LEU A 10 4.60 9.32 24.26
N ARG A 11 3.66 8.52 23.74
CA ARG A 11 2.51 8.05 24.52
C ARG A 11 2.88 7.01 25.58
N LEU A 12 3.99 6.30 25.39
CA LEU A 12 4.49 5.27 26.31
C LEU A 12 5.62 5.79 27.21
N CYS A 13 6.15 6.98 26.94
CA CYS A 13 7.30 7.53 27.67
C CYS A 13 6.87 8.08 29.04
N THR A 14 7.31 7.41 30.11
CA THR A 14 7.07 7.79 31.51
C THR A 14 8.13 8.72 32.10
N LYS A 15 9.13 9.13 31.30
CA LYS A 15 10.21 10.06 31.68
C LYS A 15 11.13 9.55 32.81
N ASP A 16 11.35 8.24 32.91
CA ASP A 16 12.42 7.66 33.75
C ASP A 16 13.83 8.02 33.24
N CYS A 17 13.94 8.43 31.98
CA CYS A 17 15.13 9.00 31.35
C CYS A 17 16.42 8.14 31.38
N LEU A 18 16.34 6.85 31.72
CA LEU A 18 17.51 5.95 31.68
C LEU A 18 18.20 5.92 30.31
N CYS A 19 17.42 6.05 29.23
CA CYS A 19 17.92 6.18 27.86
C CYS A 19 18.99 7.27 27.71
N LEU A 20 18.86 8.42 28.41
CA LEU A 20 19.82 9.53 28.38
C LEU A 20 21.22 9.08 28.82
N TYR A 21 21.30 8.31 29.91
CA TYR A 21 22.56 7.91 30.53
C TYR A 21 23.22 6.73 29.82
N VAL A 22 22.45 5.87 29.17
CA VAL A 22 22.99 4.68 28.48
C VAL A 22 23.34 4.93 27.01
N CYS A 23 22.99 6.09 26.45
CA CYS A 23 23.27 6.42 25.07
C CYS A 23 24.72 6.89 24.90
N PRO A 24 25.60 6.12 24.20
CA PRO A 24 27.02 6.45 24.11
C PRO A 24 27.30 7.69 23.24
N THR A 25 26.34 8.09 22.39
CA THR A 25 26.48 9.23 21.47
C THR A 25 25.64 10.44 21.87
N GLY A 26 24.88 10.35 22.97
CA GLY A 26 23.94 11.39 23.38
C GLY A 26 22.75 11.58 22.42
N ALA A 27 22.47 10.63 21.54
CA ALA A 27 21.37 10.72 20.58
C ALA A 27 19.96 10.74 21.22
N SER A 28 19.78 10.10 22.38
CA SER A 28 18.47 9.94 23.01
C SER A 28 18.11 11.07 23.98
N ASP A 29 18.49 12.29 23.65
CA ASP A 29 18.18 13.47 24.44
C ASP A 29 16.66 13.58 24.74
N THR A 30 16.32 14.16 25.88
CA THR A 30 14.96 14.19 26.42
C THR A 30 14.34 15.59 26.39
N GLU A 31 15.12 16.64 26.08
CA GLU A 31 14.64 18.03 25.98
C GLU A 31 13.48 18.14 24.97
N ASN A 32 13.70 17.70 23.73
CA ASN A 32 12.67 17.67 22.70
C ASN A 32 11.94 16.31 22.61
N SER A 33 12.31 15.37 23.48
CA SER A 33 11.79 14.00 23.50
C SER A 33 11.98 13.20 22.19
N VAL A 34 12.70 13.74 21.20
CA VAL A 34 13.02 13.11 19.92
C VAL A 34 14.44 12.54 19.97
N ILE A 35 14.64 11.36 19.40
CA ILE A 35 15.98 10.78 19.26
C ILE A 35 16.64 11.36 18.00
N ASP A 36 17.83 11.93 18.15
CA ASP A 36 18.63 12.47 17.05
C ASP A 36 19.10 11.31 16.16
N THR A 37 18.52 11.22 14.96
CA THR A 37 18.80 10.15 14.01
C THR A 37 20.22 10.22 13.51
N GLU A 38 20.83 11.40 13.38
CA GLU A 38 22.19 11.59 12.88
C GLU A 38 23.22 11.05 13.86
N LYS A 39 23.04 11.33 15.16
CA LYS A 39 23.91 10.82 16.23
C LYS A 39 23.63 9.35 16.59
N CYS A 40 22.45 8.83 16.27
CA CYS A 40 22.11 7.45 16.58
C CYS A 40 22.96 6.48 15.75
N VAL A 41 23.65 5.55 16.42
CA VAL A 41 24.46 4.51 15.77
C VAL A 41 23.75 3.16 15.65
N GLY A 42 22.50 3.07 16.09
CA GLY A 42 21.69 1.84 15.96
C GLY A 42 22.02 0.72 16.94
N CYS A 43 22.69 1.01 18.07
CA CYS A 43 23.14 -0.02 19.02
C CYS A 43 22.01 -0.65 19.87
N GLY A 44 20.87 0.02 20.01
CA GLY A 44 19.70 -0.49 20.73
C GLY A 44 19.80 -0.53 22.27
N VAL A 45 20.86 0.03 22.87
CA VAL A 45 21.02 0.04 24.33
C VAL A 45 19.90 0.81 25.03
N CYS A 46 19.50 1.97 24.48
CA CYS A 46 18.41 2.78 25.01
C CYS A 46 17.04 2.06 24.94
N ALA A 47 16.81 1.25 23.90
CA ALA A 47 15.60 0.44 23.77
C ALA A 47 15.53 -0.63 24.87
N LYS A 48 16.65 -1.35 25.10
CA LYS A 48 16.75 -2.37 26.16
C LYS A 48 16.63 -1.79 27.57
N ALA A 49 17.13 -0.57 27.77
CA ALA A 49 17.12 0.08 29.06
C ALA A 49 15.78 0.77 29.39
N CYS A 50 14.90 1.01 28.42
CA CYS A 50 13.67 1.75 28.66
C CYS A 50 12.66 0.91 29.47
N PRO A 51 12.34 1.26 30.72
CA PRO A 51 11.48 0.44 31.58
C PRO A 51 10.03 0.39 31.08
N SER A 52 9.55 1.47 30.45
CA SER A 52 8.21 1.53 29.88
C SER A 52 8.10 0.96 28.46
N GLY A 53 9.20 0.48 27.88
CA GLY A 53 9.22 -0.01 26.50
C GLY A 53 8.91 1.08 25.46
N ALA A 54 9.09 2.36 25.79
CA ALA A 54 8.76 3.47 24.91
C ALA A 54 9.71 3.63 23.71
N ILE A 55 10.85 2.94 23.67
CA ILE A 55 11.84 3.07 22.60
C ILE A 55 11.89 1.77 21.80
N SER A 56 11.75 1.88 20.48
CA SER A 56 11.83 0.76 19.54
C SER A 56 12.95 0.98 18.54
N MET A 57 13.56 -0.11 18.07
CA MET A 57 14.51 -0.06 16.96
C MET A 57 13.75 -0.28 15.66
N VAL A 58 13.89 0.66 14.72
CA VAL A 58 13.27 0.59 13.39
C VAL A 58 14.36 0.55 12.32
N PRO A 59 14.17 -0.22 11.24
CA PRO A 59 15.12 -0.24 10.14
C PRO A 59 15.14 1.13 9.43
N LEU A 60 16.26 1.49 8.83
CA LEU A 60 16.34 2.67 7.95
C LEU A 60 15.61 2.42 6.62
N GLU A 61 15.71 1.20 6.13
CA GLU A 61 15.06 0.75 4.91
C GLU A 61 14.03 -0.31 5.28
N TYR A 62 12.76 -0.01 5.05
CA TYR A 62 11.70 -1.00 5.22
C TYR A 62 11.76 -2.01 4.07
N PRO A 63 11.40 -3.28 4.31
CA PRO A 63 11.28 -4.24 3.23
C PRO A 63 10.25 -3.73 2.21
N PRO A 64 10.41 -4.08 0.91
CA PRO A 64 9.42 -3.73 -0.09
C PRO A 64 8.06 -4.32 0.30
N GLN A 65 6.99 -3.64 -0.11
CA GLN A 65 5.63 -4.10 0.12
C GLN A 65 5.46 -5.49 -0.52
N GLN A 66 5.02 -6.46 0.28
CA GLN A 66 4.74 -7.79 -0.24
C GLN A 66 3.50 -7.75 -1.14
N LYS A 67 3.60 -8.33 -2.34
CA LYS A 67 2.46 -8.49 -3.23
C LYS A 67 1.46 -9.45 -2.60
N LYS A 68 0.17 -9.08 -2.64
CA LYS A 68 -0.91 -9.95 -2.18
C LYS A 68 -1.26 -10.93 -3.29
N GLU A 69 -1.56 -12.16 -2.91
CA GLU A 69 -2.02 -13.18 -3.85
C GLU A 69 -3.30 -12.73 -4.54
N GLU A 70 -3.45 -13.07 -5.81
CA GLU A 70 -4.60 -12.63 -6.63
C GLU A 70 -5.94 -13.10 -6.06
N ALA A 71 -5.99 -14.30 -5.48
CA ALA A 71 -7.18 -14.81 -4.80
C ALA A 71 -7.62 -13.90 -3.64
N VAL A 72 -6.65 -13.34 -2.89
CA VAL A 72 -6.91 -12.39 -1.79
C VAL A 72 -7.38 -11.05 -2.35
N LEU A 73 -6.75 -10.56 -3.41
CA LEU A 73 -7.15 -9.33 -4.09
C LEU A 73 -8.58 -9.43 -4.63
N ALA A 74 -8.91 -10.51 -5.34
CA ALA A 74 -10.23 -10.77 -5.87
C ALA A 74 -11.31 -10.81 -4.76
N ALA A 75 -11.00 -11.46 -3.64
CA ALA A 75 -11.89 -11.47 -2.48
C ALA A 75 -12.08 -10.07 -1.88
N SER A 76 -10.99 -9.29 -1.78
CA SER A 76 -11.02 -7.91 -1.26
C SER A 76 -11.85 -6.99 -2.16
N PHE A 77 -11.64 -7.03 -3.48
CA PHE A 77 -12.40 -6.22 -4.43
C PHE A 77 -13.88 -6.59 -4.44
N ARG A 78 -14.21 -7.88 -4.37
CA ARG A 78 -15.61 -8.32 -4.23
C ARG A 78 -16.25 -7.79 -2.95
N LEU A 79 -15.52 -7.78 -1.83
CA LEU A 79 -16.01 -7.22 -0.58
C LEU A 79 -16.16 -5.69 -0.68
N SER A 80 -15.22 -5.01 -1.34
CA SER A 80 -15.26 -3.58 -1.60
C SER A 80 -16.49 -3.17 -2.41
N GLU A 81 -16.81 -3.90 -3.50
CA GLU A 81 -18.03 -3.69 -4.27
C GLU A 81 -19.29 -3.86 -3.41
N ASN A 82 -19.31 -4.89 -2.56
CA ASN A 82 -20.43 -5.11 -1.65
C ASN A 82 -20.56 -3.97 -0.62
N LYS A 83 -19.44 -3.44 -0.13
CA LYS A 83 -19.43 -2.28 0.78
C LYS A 83 -19.95 -1.03 0.09
N ALA A 84 -19.54 -0.76 -1.16
CA ALA A 84 -20.09 0.35 -1.93
C ALA A 84 -21.62 0.24 -2.12
N ARG A 85 -22.13 -0.98 -2.39
CA ARG A 85 -23.58 -1.22 -2.46
C ARG A 85 -24.27 -1.00 -1.11
N GLN A 86 -23.70 -1.51 -0.02
CA GLN A 86 -24.23 -1.31 1.34
C GLN A 86 -24.26 0.16 1.73
N GLU A 87 -23.22 0.92 1.40
CA GLU A 87 -23.15 2.35 1.67
C GLU A 87 -24.26 3.09 0.93
N LYS A 88 -24.44 2.81 -0.36
CA LYS A 88 -25.51 3.39 -1.17
C LYS A 88 -26.89 3.13 -0.57
N ILE A 89 -27.15 1.88 -0.15
CA ILE A 89 -28.42 1.50 0.49
C ILE A 89 -28.60 2.28 1.82
N ALA A 90 -27.56 2.35 2.65
CA ALA A 90 -27.61 3.08 3.91
C ALA A 90 -27.89 4.57 3.70
N LEU A 91 -27.26 5.19 2.70
CA LEU A 91 -27.54 6.59 2.34
C LEU A 91 -28.98 6.79 1.89
N GLN A 92 -29.53 5.91 1.06
CA GLN A 92 -30.93 5.96 0.62
C GLN A 92 -31.92 5.79 1.79
N LEU A 93 -31.61 4.88 2.72
CA LEU A 93 -32.41 4.67 3.93
C LEU A 93 -32.33 5.87 4.88
N ALA A 94 -31.18 6.53 4.97
CA ALA A 94 -31.04 7.77 5.72
C ALA A 94 -31.88 8.88 5.09
N GLU A 95 -31.78 9.08 3.77
CA GLU A 95 -32.51 10.11 3.04
C GLU A 95 -34.03 9.95 3.14
N THR A 96 -34.53 8.71 3.14
CA THR A 96 -35.96 8.39 3.22
C THR A 96 -36.46 8.12 4.65
N ALA A 97 -35.62 8.35 5.66
CA ALA A 97 -35.93 8.03 7.05
C ALA A 97 -37.11 8.87 7.58
N LYS A 98 -38.12 8.20 8.12
CA LYS A 98 -39.29 8.85 8.75
C LYS A 98 -39.05 9.26 10.21
N THR A 99 -37.95 8.80 10.82
CA THR A 99 -37.61 9.07 12.22
C THR A 99 -36.16 9.53 12.34
N ASP A 100 -35.89 10.43 13.29
CA ASP A 100 -34.53 10.93 13.58
C ASP A 100 -33.57 9.78 13.93
N GLY A 101 -34.03 8.82 14.74
CA GLY A 101 -33.22 7.66 15.13
C GLY A 101 -32.74 6.83 13.93
N LEU A 102 -33.63 6.58 12.96
CA LEU A 102 -33.27 5.84 11.75
C LEU A 102 -32.32 6.64 10.86
N TYR A 103 -32.58 7.95 10.69
CA TYR A 103 -31.69 8.85 9.94
C TYR A 103 -30.26 8.81 10.48
N ARG A 104 -30.10 9.00 11.80
CA ARG A 104 -28.79 9.02 12.46
C ARG A 104 -28.09 7.67 12.39
N LEU A 105 -28.82 6.58 12.60
CA LEU A 105 -28.28 5.22 12.53
C LEU A 105 -27.76 4.90 11.13
N MET A 106 -28.55 5.18 10.08
CA MET A 106 -28.18 4.89 8.70
C MET A 106 -27.05 5.81 8.21
N THR A 107 -27.02 7.07 8.64
CA THR A 107 -25.89 7.98 8.39
C THR A 107 -24.60 7.46 9.01
N ALA A 108 -24.64 7.01 10.26
CA ALA A 108 -23.49 6.42 10.94
C ALA A 108 -23.05 5.10 10.27
N ALA A 109 -24.00 4.26 9.86
CA ALA A 109 -23.73 3.02 9.14
C ALA A 109 -23.04 3.30 7.80
N ALA A 110 -23.54 4.25 7.01
CA ALA A 110 -22.92 4.66 5.74
C ALA A 110 -21.46 5.09 5.95
N LYS A 111 -21.18 5.92 6.96
CA LYS A 111 -19.81 6.36 7.27
C LYS A 111 -18.92 5.19 7.69
N SER A 112 -19.41 4.29 8.53
CA SER A 112 -18.67 3.10 8.96
C SER A 112 -18.35 2.18 7.77
N ILE A 113 -19.33 1.93 6.90
CA ILE A 113 -19.16 1.11 5.69
C ILE A 113 -18.11 1.73 4.77
N ARG A 114 -18.15 3.05 4.58
CA ARG A 114 -17.16 3.78 3.76
C ARG A 114 -15.74 3.59 4.28
N LEU A 115 -15.52 3.76 5.58
CA LEU A 115 -14.19 3.60 6.19
C LEU A 115 -13.65 2.18 5.97
N VAL A 116 -14.49 1.16 6.18
CA VAL A 116 -14.11 -0.23 5.90
C VAL A 116 -13.79 -0.43 4.42
N ASN A 117 -14.56 0.21 3.52
CA ASN A 117 -14.31 0.11 2.08
C ASN A 117 -12.98 0.77 1.68
N GLU A 118 -12.70 1.96 2.20
CA GLU A 118 -11.44 2.67 1.99
C GLU A 118 -10.24 1.83 2.47
N ASP A 119 -10.37 1.16 3.61
CA ASP A 119 -9.31 0.28 4.11
C ASP A 119 -9.16 -0.98 3.25
N LEU A 120 -10.25 -1.61 2.79
CA LEU A 120 -10.17 -2.74 1.86
C LEU A 120 -9.44 -2.38 0.57
N LEU A 121 -9.72 -1.19 0.02
CA LEU A 121 -9.07 -0.70 -1.18
C LEU A 121 -7.59 -0.39 -0.94
N ARG A 122 -7.27 0.33 0.14
CA ARG A 122 -5.88 0.61 0.55
C ARG A 122 -5.08 -0.67 0.70
N GLU A 123 -5.67 -1.65 1.39
CA GLU A 123 -5.07 -2.95 1.62
C GLU A 123 -4.98 -3.77 0.32
N SER A 124 -5.91 -3.67 -0.62
CA SER A 124 -5.78 -4.33 -1.93
C SER A 124 -4.76 -3.67 -2.86
N GLY A 125 -3.98 -2.70 -2.37
CA GLY A 125 -3.01 -1.96 -3.17
C GLY A 125 -3.64 -0.89 -4.07
N TYR A 126 -4.93 -0.60 -3.91
CA TYR A 126 -5.63 0.41 -4.68
C TYR A 126 -5.55 1.76 -3.93
N MET A 127 -5.00 2.80 -4.57
CA MET A 127 -4.81 4.17 -4.04
C MET A 127 -3.63 4.35 -3.07
N LEU A 128 -2.61 3.49 -3.14
CA LEU A 128 -1.33 3.82 -2.50
C LEU A 128 -0.63 4.92 -3.32
N PRO A 129 -0.02 5.95 -2.70
CA PRO A 129 0.66 7.00 -3.46
C PRO A 129 1.72 6.46 -4.43
N GLN A 130 2.42 5.39 -4.05
CA GLN A 130 3.47 4.71 -4.81
C GLN A 130 2.97 3.57 -5.70
N SER A 131 1.66 3.39 -5.88
CA SER A 131 1.12 2.32 -6.75
C SER A 131 1.01 2.76 -8.20
N GLY A 132 1.16 1.81 -9.12
CA GLY A 132 1.12 2.05 -10.56
C GLY A 132 -0.23 2.60 -11.03
N ASN A 133 -1.34 2.21 -10.38
CA ASN A 133 -2.65 2.78 -10.71
C ASN A 133 -2.79 4.25 -10.29
N THR A 134 -2.23 4.65 -9.13
CA THR A 134 -2.19 6.06 -8.72
C THR A 134 -1.32 6.87 -9.68
N HIS A 135 -0.13 6.38 -10.01
CA HIS A 135 0.77 7.03 -10.95
C HIS A 135 0.13 7.17 -12.35
N ARG A 136 -0.59 6.15 -12.84
CA ARG A 136 -1.33 6.22 -14.10
C ARG A 136 -2.40 7.32 -14.06
N ILE A 137 -3.24 7.36 -13.02
CA ILE A 137 -4.27 8.40 -12.88
C ILE A 137 -3.66 9.80 -12.81
N LEU A 138 -2.60 9.98 -12.03
CA LEU A 138 -1.93 11.27 -11.92
C LEU A 138 -1.36 11.73 -13.27
N ARG A 139 -0.73 10.82 -14.03
CA ARG A 139 -0.26 11.10 -15.39
C ARG A 139 -1.43 11.52 -16.29
N GLU A 140 -2.50 10.73 -16.33
CA GLU A 140 -3.70 11.04 -17.12
C GLU A 140 -4.29 12.41 -16.77
N TRP A 141 -4.40 12.75 -15.47
CA TRP A 141 -4.95 14.03 -15.02
C TRP A 141 -3.99 15.22 -15.22
N THR A 142 -2.68 14.99 -15.24
CA THR A 142 -1.72 16.04 -15.62
C THR A 142 -1.81 16.38 -17.11
N GLU A 143 -2.07 15.38 -17.95
CA GLU A 143 -2.27 15.56 -19.39
C GLU A 143 -3.66 16.12 -19.72
N ASN A 144 -4.68 15.61 -19.04
CA ASN A 144 -6.09 15.96 -19.22
C ASN A 144 -6.74 16.31 -17.87
N PRO A 145 -6.57 17.56 -17.38
CA PRO A 145 -7.10 17.98 -16.09
C PRO A 145 -8.61 17.77 -15.96
N PRO A 146 -9.10 17.12 -14.89
CA PRO A 146 -10.53 16.85 -14.71
C PRO A 146 -11.36 18.12 -14.48
N THR A 147 -10.73 19.20 -14.00
CA THR A 147 -11.36 20.51 -13.79
C THR A 147 -10.36 21.64 -14.04
N ALA A 148 -10.85 22.84 -14.32
CA ALA A 148 -10.00 24.02 -14.50
C ALA A 148 -9.17 24.40 -13.25
N GLY A 149 -9.63 24.02 -12.06
CA GLY A 149 -8.93 24.26 -10.79
C GLY A 149 -7.98 23.13 -10.37
N PHE A 150 -7.76 22.12 -11.23
CA PHE A 150 -6.90 21.00 -10.88
C PHE A 150 -5.43 21.45 -10.76
N PRO A 151 -4.73 21.14 -9.64
CA PRO A 151 -3.36 21.58 -9.41
C PRO A 151 -2.35 20.69 -10.16
N ALA A 152 -2.29 20.85 -11.48
CA ALA A 152 -1.45 20.02 -12.35
C ALA A 152 0.04 20.04 -11.96
N GLU A 153 0.57 21.18 -11.55
CA GLU A 153 1.97 21.30 -11.11
C GLU A 153 2.25 20.50 -9.83
N ALA A 154 1.32 20.50 -8.87
CA ALA A 154 1.46 19.67 -7.67
C ALA A 154 1.42 18.18 -8.01
N ALA A 155 0.55 17.77 -8.96
CA ALA A 155 0.50 16.39 -9.42
C ALA A 155 1.80 15.94 -10.11
N LYS A 156 2.44 16.82 -10.90
CA LYS A 156 3.77 16.56 -11.48
C LYS A 156 4.85 16.40 -10.40
N GLN A 157 4.88 17.29 -9.41
CA GLN A 157 5.80 17.19 -8.28
C GLN A 157 5.64 15.87 -7.52
N LEU A 158 4.39 15.40 -7.33
CA LEU A 158 4.14 14.12 -6.68
C LEU A 158 4.71 12.94 -7.48
N LEU A 159 4.58 12.97 -8.81
CA LEU A 159 5.15 11.95 -9.70
C LEU A 159 6.68 11.91 -9.67
N GLU A 160 7.35 13.03 -9.36
CA GLU A 160 8.80 13.10 -9.19
C GLU A 160 9.26 12.64 -7.80
N LEU A 161 8.50 12.99 -6.75
CA LEU A 161 8.85 12.70 -5.36
C LEU A 161 8.59 11.26 -4.95
N LEU A 162 7.58 10.63 -5.54
CA LEU A 162 7.13 9.29 -5.15
C LEU A 162 7.66 8.25 -6.15
N PRO A 163 8.31 7.18 -5.68
CA PRO A 163 8.65 6.06 -6.55
C PRO A 163 7.38 5.29 -6.94
N ASP A 164 7.34 4.78 -8.16
CA ASP A 164 6.32 3.84 -8.63
C ASP A 164 6.77 2.41 -8.30
N ASN A 165 6.15 1.78 -7.30
CA ASN A 165 6.51 0.44 -6.85
C ASN A 165 6.14 -0.66 -7.85
N ASP A 166 5.29 -0.35 -8.83
CA ASP A 166 4.89 -1.28 -9.87
C ASP A 166 5.67 -1.05 -11.19
N ALA A 167 6.51 -0.02 -11.26
CA ALA A 167 7.36 0.24 -12.42
C ALA A 167 8.32 -0.93 -12.69
N GLY A 168 8.29 -1.46 -13.92
CA GLY A 168 9.07 -2.63 -14.32
C GLY A 168 8.43 -3.97 -13.95
N THR A 169 7.19 -3.98 -13.44
CA THR A 169 6.38 -5.20 -13.26
C THR A 169 5.39 -5.44 -14.41
N GLU A 170 5.70 -4.91 -15.61
CA GLU A 170 5.16 -5.56 -16.82
C GLU A 170 5.53 -7.03 -16.70
N GLU A 171 4.55 -7.93 -16.78
CA GLU A 171 4.80 -9.37 -16.83
C GLU A 171 5.75 -9.59 -17.98
N THR A 172 7.04 -9.71 -17.68
CA THR A 172 8.07 -9.86 -18.71
C THR A 172 7.88 -11.16 -19.45
N GLU A 173 7.03 -12.08 -18.94
CA GLU A 173 6.69 -13.36 -19.53
C GLU A 173 5.19 -13.69 -19.37
N VAL A 174 4.53 -14.03 -20.47
CA VAL A 174 3.15 -14.53 -20.53
C VAL A 174 3.17 -16.06 -20.54
N THR A 175 2.32 -16.69 -19.74
CA THR A 175 2.22 -18.16 -19.70
C THR A 175 1.22 -18.67 -20.74
N TYR A 176 1.63 -19.66 -21.53
CA TYR A 176 0.81 -20.31 -22.55
C TYR A 176 0.67 -21.80 -22.28
N ARG A 177 -0.51 -22.36 -22.55
CA ARG A 177 -0.76 -23.80 -22.66
C ARG A 177 -0.95 -24.17 -24.12
N CYS A 178 -0.20 -25.16 -24.61
CA CYS A 178 -0.37 -25.67 -25.96
C CYS A 178 -1.58 -26.61 -26.05
N SER A 179 -2.55 -26.33 -26.94
CA SER A 179 -3.73 -27.18 -27.14
C SER A 179 -3.42 -28.48 -27.88
N VAL A 180 -2.27 -28.58 -28.55
CA VAL A 180 -1.84 -29.77 -29.29
C VAL A 180 -1.16 -30.81 -28.40
N CYS A 181 -0.27 -30.38 -27.49
CA CYS A 181 0.54 -31.29 -26.67
C CYS A 181 0.34 -31.12 -25.16
N GLY A 182 -0.45 -30.14 -24.73
CA GLY A 182 -0.73 -29.86 -23.31
C GLY A 182 0.42 -29.19 -22.54
N HIS A 183 1.58 -28.96 -23.17
CA HIS A 183 2.73 -28.36 -22.50
C HIS A 183 2.48 -26.89 -22.12
N VAL A 184 2.85 -26.51 -20.90
CA VAL A 184 2.74 -25.15 -20.36
C VAL A 184 4.12 -24.52 -20.31
N PHE A 185 4.28 -23.35 -20.91
CA PHE A 185 5.56 -22.64 -21.03
C PHE A 185 5.36 -21.13 -20.96
N LYS A 186 6.45 -20.40 -20.67
CA LYS A 186 6.47 -18.94 -20.54
C LYS A 186 7.16 -18.31 -21.73
N VAL A 187 6.64 -17.20 -22.22
CA VAL A 187 7.16 -16.47 -23.39
C VAL A 187 7.30 -15.00 -23.05
N PRO A 188 8.42 -14.34 -23.36
CA PRO A 188 8.56 -12.92 -23.08
C PRO A 188 7.45 -12.06 -23.69
N ALA A 189 7.00 -11.03 -22.97
CA ALA A 189 5.97 -10.13 -23.47
C ALA A 189 6.44 -9.42 -24.77
N GLY A 190 5.72 -9.66 -25.87
CA GLY A 190 6.06 -9.13 -27.19
C GLY A 190 6.71 -10.12 -28.16
N GLU A 191 7.12 -11.31 -27.69
CA GLU A 191 7.63 -12.37 -28.56
C GLU A 191 6.51 -13.30 -29.05
N GLU A 192 6.66 -13.81 -30.28
CA GLU A 192 5.70 -14.76 -30.85
C GLU A 192 5.77 -16.10 -30.09
N PRO A 193 4.66 -16.56 -29.49
CA PRO A 193 4.69 -17.78 -28.70
C PRO A 193 4.77 -19.00 -29.62
N VAL A 194 5.79 -19.83 -29.41
CA VAL A 194 5.98 -21.11 -30.11
C VAL A 194 6.21 -22.22 -29.08
N CYS A 195 5.41 -23.27 -29.15
CA CYS A 195 5.55 -24.39 -28.22
C CYS A 195 6.92 -25.08 -28.38
N PRO A 196 7.74 -25.23 -27.32
CA PRO A 196 9.06 -25.84 -27.42
C PRO A 196 9.01 -27.35 -27.75
N VAL A 197 7.89 -28.02 -27.44
CA VAL A 197 7.71 -29.45 -27.66
C VAL A 197 7.24 -29.76 -29.09
N CYS A 198 6.09 -29.22 -29.50
CA CYS A 198 5.45 -29.55 -30.78
C CYS A 198 5.57 -28.47 -31.86
N ARG A 199 6.21 -27.33 -31.55
CA ARG A 199 6.38 -26.17 -32.45
C ARG A 199 5.07 -25.55 -32.96
N ALA A 200 3.95 -25.82 -32.31
CA ALA A 200 2.69 -25.15 -32.60
C ALA A 200 2.78 -23.65 -32.24
N ALA A 201 2.22 -22.80 -33.09
CA ALA A 201 2.15 -21.34 -32.95
C ALA A 201 0.73 -20.84 -33.28
N GLY A 202 0.45 -19.56 -32.99
CA GLY A 202 -0.84 -18.91 -33.27
C GLY A 202 -1.99 -19.46 -32.43
N ASP A 203 -3.15 -19.69 -33.06
CA ASP A 203 -4.43 -20.06 -32.42
C ASP A 203 -4.40 -21.39 -31.61
N LYS A 204 -3.30 -22.12 -31.66
CA LYS A 204 -3.08 -23.39 -30.94
C LYS A 204 -2.45 -23.21 -29.55
N LEU A 205 -2.28 -21.97 -29.10
CA LEU A 205 -1.70 -21.62 -27.81
C LEU A 205 -2.69 -20.78 -27.01
N GLU A 206 -3.13 -21.32 -25.88
CA GLU A 206 -4.07 -20.65 -24.99
C GLU A 206 -3.29 -19.87 -23.93
N LYS A 207 -3.45 -18.54 -23.92
CA LYS A 207 -2.95 -17.70 -22.83
C LYS A 207 -3.58 -18.13 -21.52
N GLN A 208 -2.74 -18.44 -20.54
CA GLN A 208 -3.17 -18.61 -19.16
C GLN A 208 -2.94 -17.26 -18.50
N ASN A 209 -4.03 -16.55 -18.17
CA ASN A 209 -3.90 -15.45 -17.23
C ASN A 209 -3.49 -16.06 -15.88
N ALA A 210 -2.51 -15.46 -15.22
CA ALA A 210 -2.25 -15.75 -13.80
C ALA A 210 -3.54 -15.54 -12.99
#